data_AF-A0A2M9CML7-F1
#
_entry.id   AF-A0A2M9CML7-F1
#
_cell.length_a   1.000
_cell.length_b   1.000
_cell.length_c   1.000
_cell.angle_alpha   90.00
_cell.angle_beta   90.00
_cell.angle_gamma   90.00
#
_symmetry.space_group_name_H-M   'P 1'
#
loop_
_entity.id
_entity.type
_entity.pdbx_description
1 polymer ?
#
loop_
_entity_poly.entity_id
_entity_poly.type
_entity_poly.pdbx_seq_one_letter_code
_entity_poly.pdbx_strand_id
1 'polypeptide(L)'
;MDDPRPGPEQLARIAERLALRTDDPRRFLRGLAWNCARIRPGLLGIADLASGGGNRFRGTGFRAEFDDGTRGQVRHFAGVAVAPVLLGDRLARIALRWALRDPDGSADDNLSHAALAFSAALRSGGLPVSAAAQWIRENLAAHADQPAAARS
;
A
#
# COMPACT_ATOMS: atom_id res chain seq x y z
N MET A 1 12.06 5.92 17.52
CA MET A 1 12.32 7.22 16.88
C MET A 1 11.31 7.32 15.76
N ASP A 2 10.21 8.05 15.99
CA ASP A 2 9.16 8.26 14.98
C ASP A 2 9.78 9.05 13.81
N ASP A 3 9.66 8.52 12.61
CA ASP A 3 10.12 9.18 11.39
C ASP A 3 9.12 10.29 11.04
N PRO A 4 9.52 11.57 11.02
CA PRO A 4 8.61 12.70 10.82
C PRO A 4 8.06 12.81 9.39
N ARG A 5 8.51 11.94 8.48
CA ARG A 5 8.11 12.00 7.07
C ARG A 5 6.65 11.56 6.86
N PRO A 6 5.98 12.08 5.82
CA PRO A 6 4.66 11.61 5.42
C PRO A 6 4.64 10.10 5.12
N GLY A 7 3.49 9.46 5.34
CA GLY A 7 3.30 8.02 5.08
C GLY A 7 3.71 7.58 3.68
N PRO A 8 3.26 8.27 2.61
CA PRO A 8 3.64 7.95 1.23
C PRO A 8 5.16 8.05 0.98
N GLU A 9 5.85 9.02 1.59
CA GLU A 9 7.30 9.16 1.42
C GLU A 9 8.08 8.05 2.15
N GLN A 10 7.60 7.63 3.34
CA GLN A 10 8.16 6.48 4.03
C GLN A 10 8.00 5.19 3.19
N LEU A 11 6.82 5.00 2.60
CA LEU A 11 6.52 3.89 1.69
C LEU A 11 7.41 3.94 0.43
N ALA A 12 7.53 5.11 -0.21
CA ALA A 12 8.35 5.31 -1.42
C ALA A 12 9.83 4.99 -1.16
N ARG A 13 10.39 5.39 -0.01
CA ARG A 13 11.79 5.06 0.35
C ARG A 13 12.01 3.58 0.63
N ILE A 14 10.99 2.85 1.07
CA ILE A 14 11.08 1.40 1.19
C ILE A 14 11.05 0.77 -0.19
N ALA A 15 10.14 1.22 -1.06
CA ALA A 15 10.09 0.79 -2.45
C ALA A 15 11.43 1.02 -3.17
N GLU A 16 12.01 2.21 -3.06
CA GLU A 16 13.31 2.55 -3.67
C GLU A 16 14.43 1.60 -3.20
N ARG A 17 14.54 1.37 -1.89
CA ARG A 17 15.52 0.42 -1.33
C ARG A 17 15.30 -1.02 -1.77
N LEU A 18 14.05 -1.43 -1.99
CA LEU A 18 13.73 -2.77 -2.49
C LEU A 18 14.03 -2.92 -3.98
N ALA A 19 13.75 -1.88 -4.77
CA ALA A 19 14.03 -1.86 -6.21
C ALA A 19 15.54 -1.99 -6.50
N LEU A 20 16.40 -1.49 -5.61
CA LEU A 20 17.85 -1.72 -5.70
C LEU A 20 18.28 -3.19 -5.50
N ARG A 21 17.39 -4.04 -4.99
CA ARG A 21 17.71 -5.43 -4.61
C ARG A 21 17.01 -6.47 -5.48
N THR A 22 15.99 -6.07 -6.23
CA THR A 22 15.23 -6.98 -7.08
C THR A 22 14.40 -6.20 -8.11
N ASP A 23 14.33 -6.77 -9.30
CA ASP A 23 13.42 -6.41 -10.39
C ASP A 23 12.19 -7.34 -10.47
N ASP A 24 12.19 -8.48 -9.76
CA ASP A 24 11.05 -9.41 -9.69
C ASP A 24 9.86 -8.79 -8.92
N PRO A 25 8.71 -8.56 -9.57
CA PRO A 25 7.55 -7.92 -8.97
C PRO A 25 7.01 -8.66 -7.74
N ARG A 26 7.04 -10.00 -7.74
CA ARG A 26 6.49 -10.82 -6.64
C ARG A 26 7.36 -10.72 -5.40
N ARG A 27 8.68 -10.81 -5.56
CA ARG A 27 9.66 -10.63 -4.49
C ARG A 27 9.64 -9.20 -3.95
N PHE A 28 9.50 -8.21 -4.84
CA PHE A 28 9.32 -6.81 -4.46
C PHE A 28 8.09 -6.61 -3.56
N LEU A 29 6.90 -7.06 -4.00
CA LEU A 29 5.65 -6.90 -3.24
C LEU A 29 5.70 -7.58 -1.88
N ARG A 30 6.29 -8.78 -1.78
CA ARG A 30 6.51 -9.45 -0.49
C ARG A 30 7.45 -8.66 0.41
N GLY A 31 8.53 -8.12 -0.15
CA GLY A 31 9.45 -7.25 0.57
C GLY A 31 8.77 -5.98 1.09
N LEU A 32 7.91 -5.36 0.28
CA LEU A 32 7.18 -4.16 0.63
C LEU A 32 6.24 -4.44 1.82
N ALA A 33 5.46 -5.50 1.74
CA ALA A 33 4.55 -5.93 2.80
C ALA A 33 5.26 -6.30 4.10
N TRP A 34 6.39 -6.99 4.04
CA TRP A 34 7.18 -7.29 5.24
C TRP A 34 7.71 -6.02 5.91
N ASN A 35 8.25 -5.07 5.12
CA ASN A 35 8.85 -3.86 5.67
C ASN A 35 7.81 -2.87 6.21
N CYS A 36 6.62 -2.81 5.59
CA CYS A 36 5.58 -1.83 5.92
C CYS A 36 4.50 -2.36 6.87
N ALA A 37 4.14 -3.64 6.72
CA ALA A 37 3.03 -4.26 7.45
C ALA A 37 3.45 -5.47 8.30
N ARG A 38 4.74 -5.84 8.28
CA ARG A 38 5.28 -7.03 8.98
C ARG A 38 4.62 -8.35 8.56
N ILE A 39 4.02 -8.37 7.36
CA ILE A 39 3.41 -9.57 6.79
C ILE A 39 4.50 -10.54 6.38
N ARG A 40 4.52 -11.71 6.99
CA ARG A 40 5.51 -12.76 6.72
C ARG A 40 5.28 -13.41 5.35
N PRO A 41 6.31 -14.03 4.75
CA PRO A 41 6.12 -14.93 3.62
C PRO A 41 5.38 -16.21 4.04
N GLY A 42 4.69 -16.86 3.10
CA GLY A 42 4.05 -18.17 3.29
C GLY A 42 2.71 -18.11 4.05
N LEU A 43 2.27 -19.26 4.59
CA LEU A 43 0.98 -19.39 5.29
C LEU A 43 0.85 -18.44 6.49
N LEU A 44 1.97 -18.11 7.16
CA LEU A 44 1.99 -17.13 8.24
C LEU A 44 1.62 -15.72 7.76
N GLY A 45 1.95 -15.37 6.52
CA GLY A 45 1.54 -14.12 5.89
C GLY A 45 0.03 -14.00 5.69
N ILE A 46 -0.65 -15.13 5.47
CA ILE A 46 -2.11 -15.17 5.34
C ILE A 46 -2.75 -14.84 6.70
N ALA A 47 -2.22 -15.39 7.79
CA ALA A 47 -2.67 -15.07 9.15
C ALA A 47 -2.34 -13.63 9.56
N ASP A 48 -1.16 -13.13 9.20
CA ASP A 48 -0.78 -11.73 9.43
C ASP A 48 -1.71 -10.77 8.66
N LEU A 49 -2.07 -11.09 7.42
CA LEU A 49 -3.03 -10.32 6.63
C LEU A 49 -4.42 -10.33 7.27
N ALA A 50 -4.89 -11.50 7.75
CA ALA A 50 -6.17 -11.64 8.43
C ALA A 50 -6.23 -10.95 9.81
N SER A 51 -5.10 -10.60 10.40
CA SER A 51 -5.02 -9.83 11.65
C SER A 51 -4.65 -8.35 11.41
N GLY A 52 -4.44 -7.97 10.15
CA GLY A 52 -4.03 -6.62 9.73
C GLY A 52 -2.54 -6.32 9.88
N GLY A 53 -1.70 -7.23 10.40
CA GLY A 53 -0.27 -7.03 10.57
C GLY A 53 0.13 -5.91 11.55
N GLY A 54 1.43 -5.59 11.59
CA GLY A 54 1.99 -4.60 12.51
C GLY A 54 2.10 -3.20 11.90
N ASN A 55 1.75 -2.16 12.66
CA ASN A 55 1.89 -0.78 12.20
C ASN A 55 3.28 -0.21 12.50
N ARG A 56 4.12 -0.07 11.46
CA ARG A 56 5.49 0.44 11.62
C ARG A 56 5.60 1.96 11.47
N PHE A 57 4.65 2.59 10.77
CA PHE A 57 4.76 3.97 10.33
C PHE A 57 3.48 4.73 10.70
N ARG A 58 3.65 5.88 11.34
CA ARG A 58 2.54 6.77 11.70
C ARG A 58 2.59 7.96 10.75
N GLY A 59 2.03 7.81 9.56
CA GLY A 59 2.21 8.83 8.53
C GLY A 59 0.89 9.38 8.02
N THR A 60 0.65 10.67 8.26
CA THR A 60 -0.30 11.50 7.51
C THR A 60 0.30 11.88 6.14
N GLY A 61 -0.42 12.66 5.33
CA GLY A 61 0.09 13.22 4.07
C GLY A 61 -0.23 12.38 2.83
N PHE A 62 -1.20 11.48 2.95
CA PHE A 62 -1.90 10.93 1.79
C PHE A 62 -2.80 12.00 1.17
N ARG A 63 -3.12 11.86 -0.12
CA ARG A 63 -4.17 12.67 -0.76
C ARG A 63 -5.48 12.52 -0.01
N ALA A 64 -6.33 13.56 -0.03
CA ALA A 64 -7.57 13.59 0.72
C ALA A 64 -8.51 12.41 0.42
N GLU A 65 -8.50 11.92 -0.82
CA GLU A 65 -9.28 10.75 -1.25
C GLU A 65 -8.85 9.42 -0.60
N PHE A 66 -7.63 9.37 -0.04
CA PHE A 66 -7.06 8.20 0.63
C PHE A 66 -6.90 8.42 2.14
N ASP A 67 -6.99 9.65 2.63
CA ASP A 67 -6.77 10.02 4.03
C ASP A 67 -7.98 9.68 4.91
N ASP A 68 -7.86 8.59 5.68
CA ASP A 68 -8.84 8.12 6.66
C ASP A 68 -8.64 8.78 8.04
N GLY A 69 -7.66 9.69 8.17
CA GLY A 69 -7.25 10.32 9.43
C GLY A 69 -6.52 9.37 10.38
N THR A 70 -6.24 8.14 9.96
CA THR A 70 -5.57 7.14 10.79
C THR A 70 -4.07 7.07 10.48
N ARG A 71 -3.36 6.39 11.37
CA ARG A 71 -1.93 6.15 11.22
C ARG A 71 -1.65 4.81 10.54
N GLY A 72 -2.67 4.10 10.04
CA GLY A 72 -2.58 2.71 9.56
C GLY A 72 -2.42 2.54 8.05
N GLN A 73 -2.52 3.62 7.28
CA GLN A 73 -2.67 3.60 5.82
C GLN A 73 -1.50 2.94 5.07
N VAL A 74 -0.25 3.16 5.52
CA VAL A 74 0.93 2.52 4.90
C VAL A 74 0.89 0.99 5.05
N ARG A 75 0.45 0.51 6.22
CA ARG A 75 0.26 -0.92 6.50
C ARG A 75 -0.87 -1.49 5.65
N HIS A 76 -1.99 -0.77 5.58
CA HIS A 76 -3.16 -1.14 4.76
C HIS A 76 -2.77 -1.31 3.29
N PHE A 77 -2.20 -0.25 2.68
CA PHE A 77 -1.76 -0.28 1.30
C PHE A 77 -0.82 -1.47 1.01
N ALA A 78 0.21 -1.66 1.84
CA ALA A 78 1.18 -2.73 1.61
C ALA A 78 0.58 -4.14 1.78
N GLY A 79 -0.40 -4.30 2.69
CA GLY A 79 -1.15 -5.54 2.87
C GLY A 79 -2.04 -5.86 1.67
N VAL A 80 -2.77 -4.87 1.17
CA VAL A 80 -3.64 -5.04 -0.01
C VAL A 80 -2.80 -5.31 -1.26
N ALA A 81 -1.70 -4.58 -1.46
CA ALA A 81 -0.84 -4.72 -2.64
C ALA A 81 -0.20 -6.12 -2.77
N VAL A 82 0.13 -6.79 -1.66
CA VAL A 82 0.74 -8.13 -1.69
C VAL A 82 -0.29 -9.26 -1.79
N ALA A 83 -1.56 -9.00 -1.46
CA ALA A 83 -2.59 -10.04 -1.38
C ALA A 83 -2.72 -10.88 -2.68
N PRO A 84 -2.69 -10.31 -3.91
CA PRO A 84 -2.73 -11.10 -5.14
C PRO A 84 -1.54 -12.07 -5.30
N VAL A 85 -0.38 -11.74 -4.72
CA VAL A 85 0.83 -12.57 -4.76
C VAL A 85 0.77 -13.72 -3.75
N LEU A 86 0.10 -13.53 -2.61
CA LEU A 86 -0.03 -14.55 -1.57
C LEU A 86 -1.18 -15.52 -1.84
N LEU A 87 -2.30 -15.02 -2.33
CA LEU A 87 -3.54 -15.78 -2.45
C LEU A 87 -3.81 -16.28 -3.89
N GLY A 88 -3.08 -15.75 -4.87
CA GLY A 88 -3.37 -15.95 -6.29
C GLY A 88 -4.58 -15.15 -6.76
N ASP A 89 -4.72 -14.94 -8.08
CA ASP A 89 -5.71 -14.03 -8.66
C ASP A 89 -7.18 -14.42 -8.34
N ARG A 90 -7.47 -15.71 -8.09
CA ARG A 90 -8.82 -16.15 -7.72
C ARG A 90 -9.27 -15.76 -6.31
N LEU A 91 -8.32 -15.59 -5.38
CA LEU A 91 -8.60 -15.25 -3.98
C LEU A 91 -8.25 -13.79 -3.65
N ALA A 92 -7.67 -13.03 -4.59
CA ALA A 92 -7.60 -11.57 -4.50
C ALA A 92 -9.00 -10.93 -4.32
N ARG A 93 -10.07 -11.55 -4.83
CA ARG A 93 -11.47 -11.18 -4.53
C ARG A 93 -11.87 -11.36 -3.06
N ILE A 94 -11.15 -12.19 -2.29
CA ILE A 94 -11.34 -12.30 -0.82
C ILE A 94 -10.60 -11.18 -0.10
N ALA A 95 -9.44 -10.76 -0.60
CA ALA A 95 -8.79 -9.53 -0.13
C ALA A 95 -9.64 -8.30 -0.48
N LEU A 96 -10.31 -8.32 -1.63
CA LEU A 96 -11.36 -7.35 -1.97
C LEU A 96 -12.50 -7.40 -0.96
N ARG A 97 -12.91 -8.58 -0.46
CA ARG A 97 -13.90 -8.69 0.64
C ARG A 97 -13.42 -8.12 1.99
N TRP A 98 -12.11 -8.01 2.19
CA TRP A 98 -11.53 -7.29 3.33
C TRP A 98 -11.54 -5.77 3.12
N ALA A 99 -11.36 -5.29 1.88
CA ALA A 99 -11.52 -3.88 1.50
C ALA A 99 -13.01 -3.44 1.42
N LEU A 100 -13.90 -4.31 0.93
CA LEU A 100 -15.36 -4.12 0.81
C LEU A 100 -16.10 -4.15 2.16
N ARG A 101 -15.38 -4.24 3.27
CA ARG A 101 -15.98 -3.92 4.58
C ARG A 101 -16.12 -2.42 4.77
N ASP A 102 -15.38 -1.64 4.00
CA ASP A 102 -15.44 -0.20 4.03
C ASP A 102 -16.54 0.28 3.08
N PRO A 103 -17.27 1.35 3.42
CA PRO A 103 -18.27 1.93 2.53
C PRO A 103 -17.66 2.28 1.17
N ASP A 104 -18.38 2.00 0.09
CA ASP A 104 -17.97 2.35 -1.27
C ASP A 104 -17.58 3.84 -1.34
N GLY A 105 -16.39 4.11 -1.88
CA GLY A 105 -15.85 5.47 -2.01
C GLY A 105 -15.25 6.07 -0.73
N SER A 106 -15.14 5.29 0.35
CA SER A 106 -14.36 5.67 1.53
C SER A 106 -12.86 5.75 1.24
N ALA A 107 -12.12 6.41 2.13
CA ALA A 107 -10.67 6.54 2.02
C ALA A 107 -9.93 5.19 1.95
N ASP A 108 -10.36 4.21 2.75
CA ASP A 108 -9.77 2.87 2.77
C ASP A 108 -10.12 2.04 1.54
N ASP A 109 -11.34 2.21 1.00
CA ASP A 109 -11.76 1.60 -0.27
C ASP A 109 -10.91 2.14 -1.43
N ASN A 110 -10.80 3.47 -1.55
CA ASN A 110 -9.97 4.13 -2.56
C ASN A 110 -8.50 3.71 -2.45
N LEU A 111 -7.96 3.63 -1.22
CA LEU A 111 -6.57 3.22 -1.00
C LEU A 111 -6.35 1.74 -1.35
N SER A 112 -7.35 0.89 -1.10
CA SER A 112 -7.32 -0.51 -1.52
C SER A 112 -7.32 -0.66 -3.03
N HIS A 113 -8.17 0.11 -3.73
CA HIS A 113 -8.20 0.15 -5.19
C HIS A 113 -6.85 0.59 -5.78
N ALA A 114 -6.25 1.65 -5.23
CA ALA A 114 -4.92 2.11 -5.63
C ALA A 114 -3.84 1.03 -5.40
N ALA A 115 -3.88 0.32 -4.27
CA ALA A 115 -2.95 -0.77 -3.96
C ALA A 115 -3.07 -1.96 -4.92
N LEU A 116 -4.29 -2.32 -5.32
CA LEU A 116 -4.54 -3.38 -6.30
C LEU A 116 -4.09 -2.97 -7.69
N ALA A 117 -4.34 -1.73 -8.11
CA ALA A 117 -3.87 -1.19 -9.38
C ALA A 117 -2.34 -1.20 -9.46
N PHE A 118 -1.66 -0.75 -8.40
CA PHE A 118 -0.20 -0.80 -8.28
C PHE A 118 0.34 -2.23 -8.38
N SER A 119 -0.27 -3.17 -7.65
CA SER A 119 0.10 -4.59 -7.69
C SER A 119 -0.09 -5.19 -9.08
N ALA A 120 -1.20 -4.89 -9.75
CA ALA A 120 -1.47 -5.36 -11.10
C ALA A 120 -0.44 -4.81 -12.10
N ALA A 121 -0.17 -3.50 -12.07
CA ALA A 121 0.78 -2.85 -12.98
C ALA A 121 2.20 -3.41 -12.83
N LEU A 122 2.67 -3.64 -11.60
CA LEU A 122 3.96 -4.28 -11.36
C LEU A 122 4.00 -5.71 -11.91
N ARG A 123 2.98 -6.52 -11.63
CA ARG A 123 2.95 -7.93 -12.03
C ARG A 123 2.78 -8.13 -13.53
N SER A 124 2.11 -7.21 -14.22
CA SER A 124 1.92 -7.24 -15.67
C SER A 124 3.07 -6.56 -16.44
N GLY A 125 4.02 -5.93 -15.74
CA GLY A 125 5.10 -5.15 -16.37
C GLY A 125 4.69 -3.76 -16.86
N GLY A 126 3.45 -3.32 -16.58
CA GLY A 126 2.99 -1.96 -16.89
C GLY A 126 3.62 -0.88 -16.01
N LEU A 127 4.19 -1.27 -14.86
CA LEU A 127 5.03 -0.43 -14.02
C LEU A 127 6.35 -1.19 -13.73
N PRO A 128 7.51 -0.68 -14.15
CA PRO A 128 8.78 -1.29 -13.74
C PRO A 128 9.01 -1.07 -12.24
N VAL A 129 9.62 -2.06 -11.58
CA VAL A 129 9.90 -2.00 -10.13
C VAL A 129 10.75 -0.78 -9.76
N SER A 130 11.66 -0.34 -10.63
CA SER A 130 12.46 0.87 -10.45
C SER A 130 11.63 2.16 -10.37
N ALA A 131 10.46 2.21 -11.02
CA ALA A 131 9.57 3.37 -11.00
C ALA A 131 8.53 3.33 -9.86
N ALA A 132 8.51 2.24 -9.07
CA ALA A 132 7.52 2.04 -8.02
C ALA A 132 7.50 3.18 -6.98
N ALA A 133 8.67 3.66 -6.57
CA ALA A 133 8.80 4.74 -5.60
C ALA A 133 8.23 6.07 -6.14
N GLN A 134 8.48 6.36 -7.41
CA GLN A 134 7.93 7.54 -8.07
C GLN A 134 6.40 7.46 -8.18
N TRP A 135 5.88 6.30 -8.62
CA TRP A 135 4.44 6.07 -8.70
C TRP A 135 3.75 6.33 -7.35
N ILE A 136 4.33 5.84 -6.23
CA ILE A 136 3.79 6.07 -4.88
C ILE A 136 3.69 7.56 -4.57
N ARG A 137 4.74 8.34 -4.87
CA ARG A 137 4.77 9.78 -4.60
C ARG A 137 3.72 10.51 -5.44
N GLU A 138 3.63 10.20 -6.72
CA GLU A 138 2.71 10.88 -7.64
C GLU A 138 1.24 10.51 -7.40
N ASN A 139 0.98 9.27 -7.01
CA ASN A 139 -0.40 8.78 -6.93
C ASN A 139 -0.95 8.87 -5.51
N LEU A 140 -0.14 8.69 -4.46
CA LEU A 140 -0.63 8.61 -3.08
C LEU A 140 -0.30 9.84 -2.24
N ALA A 141 0.80 10.55 -2.52
CA ALA A 141 1.18 11.70 -1.70
C ALA A 141 0.28 12.90 -1.99
N ALA A 142 -0.09 13.62 -0.93
CA ALA A 142 -0.71 14.93 -1.08
C ALA A 142 0.23 15.83 -1.89
N HIS A 143 -0.29 16.41 -2.98
CA HIS A 143 0.41 17.49 -3.66
C HIS A 143 0.25 18.76 -2.81
N ALA A 144 1.30 19.58 -2.73
CA ALA A 144 1.29 20.83 -1.97
C ALA A 144 0.20 21.84 -2.41
N ASP A 145 -0.51 21.56 -3.51
CA ASP A 145 -1.43 22.47 -4.20
C ASP A 145 -2.91 22.04 -4.13
N GLN A 146 -3.27 21.06 -3.29
CA GLN A 146 -4.67 20.73 -3.07
C GLN A 146 -5.23 21.60 -1.93
N PRO A 147 -6.10 22.60 -2.21
CA PRO A 147 -6.80 23.30 -1.15
C PRO A 147 -7.63 22.29 -0.36
N ALA A 148 -7.58 22.38 0.97
CA ALA A 148 -8.46 21.63 1.84
C ALA A 148 -9.91 21.92 1.40
N ALA A 149 -10.58 20.93 0.81
CA ALA A 149 -11.95 21.07 0.37
C ALA A 149 -12.79 21.55 1.56
N ALA A 150 -13.37 22.73 1.40
CA ALA A 150 -14.12 23.44 2.41
C ALA A 150 -15.25 22.54 2.93
N ARG A 151 -15.25 22.30 4.25
CA ARG A 151 -16.42 21.79 4.96
C ARG A 151 -17.40 22.97 5.12
N SER A 152 -18.53 22.91 4.44
CA SER A 152 -19.74 23.69 4.77
C SER A 152 -20.70 22.82 5.57
#